data_AF-A0A832C9P5-F1
#
_entry.id   AF-A0A832C9P5-F1
#
_cell.length_a   1.000
_cell.length_b   1.000
_cell.length_c   1.000
_cell.angle_alpha   90.00
_cell.angle_beta   90.00
_cell.angle_gamma   90.00
#
_symmetry.space_group_name_H-M   'P 1'
#
loop_
_entity.id
_entity.type
_entity.pdbx_description
1 polymer ?
#
loop_
_entity_poly.entity_id
_entity_poly.type
_entity_poly.pdbx_seq_one_letter_code
_entity_poly.pdbx_strand_id
1 'polypeptide(L)'
;MNCQKIQQLLLADYLDGEVSERIKHEVEGHLDLCCACRQFERAVQDAAIRPFKQARRIRPPDEVWNKLKEAIASEEQAAGAGFLANIWDVMQSIFSNPKLAFTILIMAIASLAIMVIAMDVYLNNQRVVKNSAHIEQPIKQVKYLSEIIGVSEYPSSDDEPSDEYDSHDGYGTAIEEYFL
;
A
#
# COMPACT_ATOMS: atom_id res chain seq x y z
N MET A 1 11.97 -20.34 7.65
CA MET A 1 10.70 -20.65 8.36
C MET A 1 10.98 -21.47 9.61
N ASN A 2 10.11 -21.40 10.63
CA ASN A 2 10.21 -22.25 11.81
C ASN A 2 9.53 -23.61 11.57
N CYS A 3 9.91 -24.63 12.35
CA CYS A 3 9.40 -25.99 12.18
C CYS A 3 7.88 -26.09 12.35
N GLN A 4 7.30 -25.32 13.28
CA GLN A 4 5.86 -25.36 13.56
C GLN A 4 5.02 -24.96 12.34
N LYS A 5 5.39 -23.87 11.65
CA LYS A 5 4.68 -23.42 10.45
C LYS A 5 4.81 -24.43 9.31
N ILE A 6 5.97 -25.05 9.17
CA ILE A 6 6.20 -26.12 8.19
C ILE A 6 5.30 -27.32 8.49
N GLN A 7 5.26 -27.78 9.73
CA GLN A 7 4.40 -28.90 10.13
C GLN A 7 2.91 -28.63 9.87
N GLN A 8 2.44 -27.39 10.11
CA GLN A 8 1.06 -27.00 9.77
C GLN A 8 0.80 -27.08 8.26
N LEU A 9 1.71 -26.55 7.44
CA LEU A 9 1.58 -26.63 5.99
C LEU A 9 1.63 -28.07 5.48
N LEU A 10 2.48 -28.92 6.07
CA LEU A 10 2.56 -30.35 5.75
C LEU A 10 1.28 -31.11 6.08
N LEU A 11 0.49 -30.68 7.07
CA LEU A 11 -0.76 -31.35 7.44
C LEU A 11 -1.96 -30.98 6.56
N ALA A 12 -1.87 -29.87 5.83
CA ALA A 12 -2.95 -29.34 5.01
C ALA A 12 -2.43 -29.03 3.60
N ASP A 13 -2.21 -27.75 3.33
CA ASP A 13 -2.06 -27.19 1.98
C ASP A 13 -0.92 -27.82 1.15
N TYR A 14 0.21 -28.18 1.76
CA TYR A 14 1.38 -28.63 1.00
C TYR A 14 1.17 -30.00 0.36
N LEU A 15 0.64 -30.96 1.12
CA LEU A 15 0.43 -32.32 0.62
C LEU A 15 -0.80 -32.42 -0.30
N ASP A 16 -1.76 -31.51 -0.14
CA ASP A 16 -2.93 -31.39 -1.01
C ASP A 16 -2.60 -30.66 -2.32
N GLY A 17 -1.45 -29.98 -2.41
CA GLY A 17 -1.02 -29.24 -3.59
C GLY A 17 -1.63 -27.83 -3.72
N GLU A 18 -2.19 -27.30 -2.64
CA GLU A 18 -2.88 -26.01 -2.56
C GLU A 18 -1.96 -24.85 -2.15
N VAL A 19 -0.66 -25.09 -1.97
CA VAL A 19 0.34 -24.04 -1.71
C VAL A 19 0.80 -23.34 -2.99
N SER A 20 1.05 -22.02 -2.88
CA SER A 20 1.74 -21.28 -3.94
C SER A 20 3.18 -21.78 -4.17
N GLU A 21 3.71 -21.61 -5.39
CA GLU A 21 5.06 -22.08 -5.74
C GLU A 21 6.16 -21.47 -4.85
N ARG A 22 5.99 -20.21 -4.42
CA ARG A 22 6.90 -19.59 -3.46
C ARG A 22 6.92 -20.34 -2.13
N ILE A 23 5.75 -20.64 -1.57
CA ILE A 23 5.65 -21.36 -0.28
C ILE A 23 6.18 -22.78 -0.43
N LYS A 24 5.89 -23.44 -1.54
CA LYS A 24 6.41 -24.77 -1.85
C LYS A 24 7.94 -24.79 -1.80
N HIS A 25 8.61 -23.85 -2.47
CA HIS A 25 10.08 -23.73 -2.39
C HIS A 25 10.59 -23.45 -0.97
N GLU A 26 9.90 -22.60 -0.21
CA GLU A 26 10.26 -22.35 1.19
C GLU A 26 10.12 -23.62 2.07
N VAL A 27 9.10 -24.45 1.80
CA VAL A 27 8.89 -25.74 2.47
C VAL A 27 9.96 -26.75 2.07
N GLU A 28 10.20 -26.94 0.77
CA GLU A 28 11.22 -27.85 0.25
C GLU A 28 12.61 -27.50 0.78
N GLY A 29 12.99 -26.22 0.73
CA GLY A 29 14.26 -25.75 1.27
C GLY A 29 14.40 -25.98 2.79
N HIS A 30 13.30 -25.93 3.54
CA HIS A 30 13.33 -26.29 4.97
C HIS A 30 13.46 -27.81 5.17
N LEU A 31 12.77 -28.63 4.38
CA LEU A 31 12.84 -30.09 4.46
C LEU A 31 14.25 -30.61 4.13
N ASP A 32 14.97 -29.91 3.25
CA ASP A 32 16.35 -30.22 2.91
C ASP A 32 17.31 -30.05 4.08
N LEU A 33 17.05 -29.07 4.96
CA LEU A 33 17.91 -28.75 6.10
C LEU A 33 17.44 -29.35 7.43
N CYS A 34 16.15 -29.65 7.58
CA CYS A 34 15.55 -30.09 8.84
C CYS A 34 15.13 -31.57 8.81
N CYS A 35 15.93 -32.42 9.46
CA CYS A 35 15.64 -33.86 9.55
C CYS A 35 14.29 -34.15 10.26
N ALA A 36 13.96 -33.39 11.31
CA ALA A 36 12.72 -33.58 12.07
C ALA A 36 11.47 -33.34 11.21
N CYS A 37 11.45 -32.25 10.43
CA CYS A 37 10.33 -31.95 9.54
C CYS A 37 10.23 -32.95 8.39
N ARG A 38 11.35 -33.48 7.89
CA ARG A 38 11.33 -34.55 6.88
C ARG A 38 10.78 -35.87 7.42
N GLN A 39 11.09 -36.23 8.66
CA GLN A 39 10.49 -37.40 9.31
C GLN A 39 8.99 -37.19 9.53
N PHE A 40 8.59 -35.99 9.92
CA PHE A 40 7.18 -35.62 10.07
C PHE A 40 6.42 -35.72 8.75
N GLU A 41 6.95 -35.16 7.66
CA GLU A 41 6.37 -35.28 6.32
C GLU A 41 6.11 -36.74 5.95
N ARG A 42 7.09 -37.64 6.16
CA ARG A 42 6.92 -39.06 5.89
C ARG A 42 5.82 -39.69 6.74
N ALA A 43 5.77 -39.35 8.02
CA ALA A 43 4.73 -39.85 8.92
C ALA A 43 3.33 -39.40 8.48
N VAL A 44 3.18 -38.14 8.06
CA VAL A 44 1.91 -37.63 7.53
C VAL A 44 1.55 -38.31 6.21
N GLN A 45 2.50 -38.48 5.28
CA GLN A 45 2.25 -39.22 4.04
C GLN A 45 1.80 -40.67 4.32
N ASP A 46 2.41 -41.34 5.28
CA ASP A 46 2.09 -42.72 5.67
C ASP A 46 0.73 -42.84 6.32
N ALA A 47 0.33 -41.87 7.14
CA ALA A 47 -0.94 -41.89 7.86
C ALA A 47 -2.11 -41.37 7.02
N ALA A 48 -1.91 -40.30 6.24
CA ALA A 48 -2.99 -39.54 5.62
C ALA A 48 -3.12 -39.77 4.10
N ILE A 49 -2.05 -40.15 3.40
CA ILE A 49 -2.09 -40.27 1.93
C ILE A 49 -2.02 -41.73 1.48
N ARG A 50 -1.00 -42.46 1.92
CA ARG A 50 -0.74 -43.84 1.47
C ARG A 50 -1.94 -44.78 1.63
N PRO A 51 -2.73 -44.74 2.72
CA PRO A 51 -3.90 -45.61 2.88
C PRO A 51 -4.96 -45.38 1.79
N PHE A 52 -5.07 -44.15 1.28
CA PHE A 52 -6.07 -43.77 0.30
C PHE A 52 -5.58 -43.84 -1.15
N LYS A 53 -4.28 -44.05 -1.39
CA LYS A 53 -3.74 -44.20 -2.77
C LYS A 53 -4.39 -45.34 -3.56
N GLN A 54 -4.85 -46.39 -2.86
CA GLN A 54 -5.53 -47.54 -3.46
C GLN A 54 -7.04 -47.52 -3.22
N ALA A 55 -7.58 -46.45 -2.62
CA ALA A 55 -9.01 -46.35 -2.40
C ALA A 55 -9.74 -46.35 -3.74
N ARG A 56 -10.77 -47.20 -3.85
CA ARG A 56 -11.62 -47.24 -5.03
C ARG A 56 -12.32 -45.90 -5.17
N ARG A 57 -12.11 -45.22 -6.30
CA ARG A 57 -12.88 -44.02 -6.65
C ARG A 57 -14.31 -44.45 -6.95
N ILE A 58 -15.24 -44.08 -6.07
CA ILE A 58 -16.66 -44.27 -6.27
C ILE A 58 -17.18 -42.99 -6.94
N ARG A 59 -17.76 -43.14 -8.13
CA ARG A 59 -18.45 -42.02 -8.79
C ARG A 59 -19.83 -41.87 -8.13
N PRO A 60 -20.18 -40.67 -7.63
CA PRO A 60 -21.52 -40.44 -7.12
C PRO A 60 -22.55 -40.58 -8.25
N PRO A 61 -23.81 -40.96 -7.96
CA PRO A 61 -24.88 -40.98 -8.95
C PRO A 61 -25.09 -39.60 -9.60
N ASP A 62 -25.39 -39.58 -10.90
CA ASP A 62 -25.54 -38.32 -11.64
C ASP A 62 -26.68 -37.44 -11.06
N GLU A 63 -27.70 -38.04 -10.44
CA GLU A 63 -28.77 -37.31 -9.74
C GLU A 63 -28.23 -36.40 -8.62
N VAL A 64 -27.27 -36.87 -7.83
CA VAL A 64 -26.64 -36.07 -6.77
C VAL A 64 -25.89 -34.89 -7.37
N TRP A 65 -25.24 -35.11 -8.51
CA TRP A 65 -24.48 -34.08 -9.21
C TRP A 65 -25.38 -33.03 -9.87
N ASN A 66 -26.52 -33.45 -10.41
CA ASN A 66 -27.52 -32.54 -10.95
C ASN A 66 -28.15 -31.70 -9.84
N LYS A 67 -28.49 -32.31 -8.69
CA LYS A 67 -29.00 -31.59 -7.51
C LYS A 67 -28.00 -30.56 -7.00
N LEU A 68 -26.70 -30.89 -6.95
CA LEU A 68 -25.69 -29.94 -6.52
C LEU A 68 -25.54 -28.77 -7.51
N LYS A 69 -25.53 -29.04 -8.82
CA LYS A 69 -25.47 -27.98 -9.84
C LYS A 69 -26.66 -27.03 -9.75
N GLU A 70 -27.85 -27.58 -9.56
CA GLU A 70 -29.07 -26.79 -9.39
C GLU A 70 -29.00 -25.94 -8.12
N ALA A 71 -28.53 -26.51 -7.00
CA ALA A 71 -28.32 -25.77 -5.75
C ALA A 71 -27.35 -24.60 -5.93
N ILE A 72 -26.17 -24.82 -6.51
CA ILE A 72 -25.18 -23.77 -6.76
C ILE A 72 -25.75 -22.68 -7.68
N ALA A 73 -26.42 -23.06 -8.77
CA ALA A 73 -27.03 -22.10 -9.68
C ALA A 73 -28.14 -21.27 -9.01
N SER A 74 -28.91 -21.89 -8.12
CA SER A 74 -29.94 -21.20 -7.34
C SER A 74 -29.34 -20.22 -6.33
N GLU A 75 -28.22 -20.58 -5.69
CA GLU A 75 -27.48 -19.69 -4.78
C GLU A 75 -26.88 -18.50 -5.52
N GLU A 76 -26.31 -18.69 -6.72
CA GLU A 76 -25.78 -17.58 -7.52
C GLU A 76 -26.90 -16.61 -7.96
N GLN A 77 -28.05 -17.13 -8.38
CA GLN A 77 -29.22 -16.31 -8.72
C GLN A 77 -29.78 -15.58 -7.49
N ALA A 78 -29.84 -16.26 -6.34
CA ALA A 78 -30.26 -15.68 -5.08
C ALA A 78 -29.24 -14.68 -4.53
N ALA A 79 -27.94 -14.84 -4.76
CA ALA A 79 -26.89 -13.91 -4.35
C ALA A 79 -26.96 -12.60 -5.15
N GLY A 80 -27.28 -12.67 -6.45
CA GLY A 80 -27.52 -11.49 -7.28
C GLY A 80 -28.75 -10.69 -6.85
N ALA A 81 -29.83 -11.35 -6.43
CA ALA A 81 -31.01 -10.71 -5.86
C ALA A 81 -30.83 -10.30 -4.39
N GLY A 82 -30.03 -11.06 -3.65
CA GLY A 82 -29.77 -10.94 -2.22
C GLY A 82 -28.86 -9.77 -1.87
N PHE A 83 -27.94 -9.36 -2.75
CA PHE A 83 -27.16 -8.14 -2.52
C PHE A 83 -28.06 -6.90 -2.45
N LEU A 84 -29.03 -6.76 -3.36
CA LEU A 84 -29.99 -5.65 -3.35
C LEU A 84 -31.01 -5.78 -2.20
N ALA A 85 -31.50 -6.99 -1.91
CA ALA A 85 -32.39 -7.23 -0.79
C ALA A 85 -31.72 -6.92 0.57
N ASN A 86 -30.45 -7.31 0.74
CA ASN A 86 -29.66 -7.01 1.93
C ASN A 86 -29.39 -5.51 2.08
N ILE A 87 -29.19 -4.77 0.99
CA ILE A 87 -29.06 -3.31 1.05
C ILE A 87 -30.39 -2.66 1.45
N TRP A 88 -31.51 -3.14 0.92
CA TRP A 88 -32.85 -2.61 1.25
C TRP A 88 -33.20 -2.86 2.73
N ASP A 89 -32.91 -4.06 3.25
CA ASP A 89 -33.14 -4.40 4.65
C ASP A 89 -32.24 -3.58 5.61
N VAL A 90 -30.97 -3.37 5.23
CA VAL A 90 -30.07 -2.49 5.98
C VAL A 90 -30.55 -1.04 5.94
N MET A 91 -31.01 -0.55 4.80
CA MET A 91 -31.55 0.81 4.66
C MET A 91 -32.82 1.00 5.50
N GLN A 92 -33.75 0.04 5.47
CA GLN A 92 -34.98 0.09 6.27
C GLN A 92 -34.69 0.01 7.78
N SER A 93 -33.67 -0.76 8.19
CA SER A 93 -33.22 -0.83 9.59
C SER A 93 -32.55 0.45 10.07
N ILE A 94 -31.81 1.14 9.20
CA ILE A 94 -31.21 2.45 9.47
C ILE A 94 -32.28 3.54 9.62
N PHE A 95 -33.32 3.52 8.77
CA PHE A 95 -34.42 4.49 8.85
C PHE A 95 -35.37 4.26 10.03
N SER A 96 -35.45 3.03 10.54
CA SER A 96 -36.34 2.68 11.67
C SER A 96 -35.76 3.07 13.03
N ASN A 97 -34.44 3.35 13.11
CA ASN A 97 -33.77 3.79 14.31
C ASN A 97 -33.44 5.30 14.22
N PRO A 98 -34.26 6.19 14.79
CA PRO A 98 -34.11 7.64 14.60
C PRO A 98 -32.74 8.16 15.08
N LYS A 99 -32.11 7.49 16.05
CA LYS A 99 -30.78 7.86 16.58
C LYS A 99 -29.63 7.62 15.60
N LEU A 100 -29.73 6.62 14.72
CA LEU A 100 -28.69 6.30 13.73
C LEU A 100 -28.80 7.21 12.50
N ALA A 101 -30.02 7.56 12.09
CA ALA A 101 -30.27 8.46 10.97
C ALA A 101 -29.60 9.84 11.15
N PHE A 102 -29.63 10.42 12.36
CA PHE A 102 -28.98 11.71 12.63
C PHE A 102 -27.46 11.66 12.52
N THR A 103 -26.82 10.55 12.94
CA THR A 103 -25.36 10.42 12.86
C THR A 103 -24.87 10.36 11.42
N ILE A 104 -25.60 9.66 10.55
CA ILE A 104 -25.27 9.54 9.12
C ILE A 104 -25.50 10.88 8.41
N LEU A 105 -26.58 11.60 8.75
CA LEU A 105 -26.84 12.93 8.18
C LEU A 105 -25.72 13.92 8.51
N ILE A 106 -25.27 13.95 9.77
CA ILE A 106 -24.17 14.84 10.20
C ILE A 106 -22.87 14.49 9.48
N MET A 107 -22.57 13.19 9.35
CA MET A 107 -21.39 12.73 8.61
C MET A 107 -21.46 13.07 7.11
N ALA A 108 -22.63 12.93 6.49
CA ALA A 108 -22.82 13.30 5.09
C ALA A 108 -22.62 14.81 4.87
N ILE A 109 -23.19 15.65 5.74
CA ILE A 109 -23.02 17.11 5.68
C ILE A 109 -21.55 17.50 5.90
N ALA A 110 -20.88 16.89 6.89
CA ALA A 110 -19.45 17.12 7.14
C ALA A 110 -18.59 16.71 5.95
N SER A 111 -18.87 15.56 5.34
CA SER A 111 -18.14 15.09 4.15
C SER A 111 -18.31 16.03 2.96
N LEU A 112 -19.51 16.57 2.77
CA LEU A 112 -19.81 17.51 1.69
C LEU A 112 -19.15 18.87 1.93
N ALA A 113 -19.11 19.35 3.18
CA ALA A 113 -18.38 20.55 3.56
C ALA A 113 -16.86 20.39 3.33
N ILE A 114 -16.28 19.26 3.72
CA ILE A 114 -14.87 18.95 3.48
C ILE A 114 -14.58 18.90 1.97
N MET A 115 -15.47 18.32 1.17
CA MET A 115 -15.34 18.26 -0.29
C MET A 115 -15.35 19.65 -0.93
N VAL A 116 -16.25 20.53 -0.49
CA VAL A 116 -16.32 21.93 -0.97
C VAL A 116 -15.05 22.69 -0.60
N ILE A 117 -14.58 22.56 0.64
CA ILE A 117 -13.33 23.20 1.09
C ILE A 117 -12.13 22.69 0.27
N ALA A 118 -12.04 21.38 0.05
CA ALA A 118 -10.97 20.78 -0.75
C ALA A 118 -11.02 21.25 -2.21
N MET A 119 -12.22 21.38 -2.78
CA MET A 119 -12.43 21.90 -4.13
C MET A 119 -11.99 23.36 -4.24
N ASP A 120 -12.34 24.21 -3.27
CA ASP A 120 -11.91 25.61 -3.23
C ASP A 120 -10.39 25.74 -3.09
N VAL A 121 -9.75 24.90 -2.25
CA VAL A 121 -8.29 24.85 -2.13
C VAL A 121 -7.63 24.43 -3.44
N TYR A 122 -8.18 23.41 -4.11
CA TYR A 122 -7.67 22.92 -5.40
C TYR A 122 -7.77 23.99 -6.49
N LEU A 123 -8.93 24.66 -6.59
CA LEU A 123 -9.14 25.74 -7.55
C LEU A 123 -8.26 26.96 -7.25
N ASN A 124 -8.07 27.30 -5.98
CA ASN A 124 -7.19 28.40 -5.58
C ASN A 124 -5.72 28.10 -5.88
N ASN A 125 -5.26 26.87 -5.63
CA ASN A 125 -3.89 26.46 -5.96
C ASN A 125 -3.64 26.55 -7.48
N GLN A 126 -4.62 26.17 -8.31
CA GLN A 126 -4.53 26.37 -9.75
C GLN A 126 -4.47 27.85 -10.17
N ARG A 127 -5.14 28.76 -9.45
CA ARG A 127 -5.06 30.21 -9.72
C ARG A 127 -3.68 30.76 -9.38
N VAL A 128 -3.06 30.33 -8.28
CA VAL A 128 -1.69 30.75 -7.92
C VAL A 128 -0.68 30.29 -8.98
N VAL A 129 -0.80 29.05 -9.47
CA VAL A 129 0.05 28.53 -10.55
C VAL A 129 -0.17 29.31 -11.86
N LYS A 130 -1.41 29.62 -12.24
CA LYS A 130 -1.71 30.43 -13.44
C LYS A 130 -1.23 31.89 -13.30
N ASN A 131 -1.29 32.47 -12.11
CA ASN A 131 -0.77 33.82 -11.85
C ASN A 131 0.77 33.84 -11.84
N SER A 132 1.42 32.76 -11.42
CA SER A 132 2.89 32.64 -11.49
C SER A 132 3.43 32.56 -12.93
N ALA A 133 2.64 32.06 -13.87
CA ALA A 133 2.97 32.10 -15.31
C ALA A 133 2.98 33.54 -15.87
N HIS A 134 2.38 34.52 -15.18
CA HIS A 134 2.45 35.93 -15.57
C HIS A 134 3.70 36.66 -15.01
N ILE A 135 4.49 35.99 -14.15
CA ILE A 135 5.73 36.50 -13.53
C ILE A 135 6.98 36.09 -14.36
N GLU A 136 6.82 35.74 -15.64
CA GLU A 136 7.98 35.64 -16.56
C GLU A 136 8.44 37.00 -17.10
N GLN A 137 7.65 38.07 -16.97
CA GLN A 137 8.06 39.40 -17.41
C GLN A 137 9.18 40.08 -16.57
N PRO A 138 9.26 39.97 -15.23
CA PRO A 138 10.34 40.61 -14.48
C PRO A 138 11.72 40.00 -14.75
N ILE A 139 11.81 38.74 -15.20
CA ILE A 139 13.10 38.05 -15.41
C ILE A 139 13.86 38.63 -16.62
N LYS A 140 13.15 39.19 -17.62
CA LYS A 140 13.79 39.86 -18.76
C LYS A 140 14.44 41.19 -18.38
N GLN A 141 13.93 41.88 -17.36
CA GLN A 141 14.51 43.16 -16.92
C GLN A 141 15.78 42.97 -16.08
N VAL A 142 15.88 41.88 -15.32
CA VAL A 142 17.09 41.57 -14.53
C VAL A 142 18.26 41.17 -15.45
N LYS A 143 17.99 40.47 -16.56
CA LYS A 143 19.02 40.10 -17.55
C LYS A 143 19.61 41.32 -18.26
N TYR A 144 18.80 42.34 -18.52
CA TYR A 144 19.26 43.60 -19.12
C TYR A 144 20.12 44.42 -18.16
N LEU A 145 19.83 44.38 -16.85
CA LEU A 145 20.63 45.04 -15.82
C LEU A 145 22.00 44.38 -15.62
N SER A 146 22.10 43.05 -15.68
CA SER A 146 23.39 42.35 -15.63
C SER A 146 24.27 42.57 -16.86
N GLU A 147 23.68 42.96 -18.00
CA GLU A 147 24.42 43.24 -19.24
C GLU A 147 24.88 44.70 -19.34
N ILE A 148 24.16 45.64 -18.68
CA ILE A 148 24.57 47.04 -18.55
C ILE A 148 25.64 47.24 -17.47
N ILE A 149 25.56 46.48 -16.38
CA ILE A 149 26.60 46.47 -15.36
C ILE A 149 27.71 45.54 -15.87
N GLY A 150 28.49 46.05 -16.83
CA GLY A 150 29.71 45.41 -17.29
C GLY A 150 30.61 45.16 -16.09
N VAL A 151 30.56 43.92 -15.58
CA VAL A 151 31.48 43.42 -14.56
C VAL A 151 32.84 43.39 -15.22
N SER A 152 33.62 44.42 -14.94
CA SER A 152 35.00 44.56 -15.37
C SER A 152 35.80 43.38 -14.84
N GLU A 153 36.26 42.57 -15.78
CA GLU A 153 37.39 41.67 -15.70
C GLU A 153 38.56 42.36 -14.97
N TYR A 154 38.86 41.93 -13.75
CA TYR A 154 40.05 42.35 -13.01
C TYR A 154 41.22 41.45 -13.47
N PRO A 155 42.37 42.03 -13.86
CA PRO A 155 43.56 41.25 -14.13
C PRO A 155 44.17 40.77 -12.81
N SER A 156 44.33 39.46 -12.71
CA SER A 156 45.13 38.76 -11.71
C SER A 156 46.60 39.18 -11.83
N SER A 157 47.11 39.88 -10.81
CA SER A 157 48.54 39.99 -10.56
C SER A 157 48.92 38.92 -9.53
N ASP A 158 49.71 37.96 -9.99
CA ASP A 158 50.36 36.94 -9.20
C ASP A 158 51.46 37.52 -8.29
N ASP A 159 51.81 36.71 -7.28
CA ASP A 159 53.07 36.67 -6.52
C ASP A 159 53.27 37.66 -5.35
N GLU A 160 52.95 37.23 -4.13
CA GLU A 160 53.97 36.70 -3.19
C GLU A 160 53.37 36.24 -1.82
N PRO A 161 54.10 35.40 -1.06
CA PRO A 161 53.52 34.42 -0.13
C PRO A 161 53.75 34.74 1.36
N SER A 162 53.06 33.92 2.16
CA SER A 162 53.50 33.29 3.42
C SER A 162 52.71 33.65 4.69
N ASP A 163 52.36 32.55 5.38
CA ASP A 163 52.11 32.43 6.83
C ASP A 163 50.72 32.90 7.30
N GLU A 164 50.00 32.28 8.23
CA GLU A 164 50.02 31.03 8.99
C GLU A 164 48.77 31.16 9.89
N TYR A 165 48.15 30.04 10.28
CA TYR A 165 47.15 29.88 11.35
C TYR A 165 45.63 30.13 11.13
N ASP A 166 44.91 29.04 11.46
CA ASP A 166 43.62 28.91 12.15
C ASP A 166 42.36 29.52 11.54
N SER A 167 41.67 28.68 10.76
CA SER A 167 40.22 28.77 10.51
C SER A 167 39.46 28.46 11.80
N HIS A 168 39.19 29.50 12.59
CA HIS A 168 38.08 29.49 13.53
C HIS A 168 36.84 29.94 12.75
N ASP A 169 35.94 29.00 12.49
CA ASP A 169 34.73 29.19 11.69
C ASP A 169 33.72 30.08 12.46
N GLY A 170 33.97 31.38 12.48
CA GLY A 170 33.05 32.40 12.99
C GLY A 170 32.21 32.92 11.86
N TYR A 171 30.91 32.59 11.85
CA TYR A 171 29.95 33.16 10.90
C TYR A 171 29.76 34.65 11.24
N GLY A 172 30.51 35.51 10.55
CA GLY A 172 30.63 36.96 10.75
C GLY A 172 29.30 37.71 10.88
N THR A 173 28.71 37.65 12.07
CA THR A 173 27.54 38.45 12.45
C THR A 173 27.81 39.05 13.84
N ALA A 174 27.55 40.34 13.99
CA ALA A 174 27.77 41.11 15.22
C ALA A 174 26.83 40.73 16.39
N ILE A 175 26.20 39.56 16.34
CA ILE A 175 25.21 39.09 17.32
C ILE A 175 25.85 38.23 18.42
N GLU A 176 27.05 37.68 18.19
CA GLU A 176 27.71 36.78 19.15
C GLU A 176 28.32 37.50 20.36
N GLU A 177 28.50 38.83 20.30
CA GLU A 177 29.05 39.64 21.40
C GLU A 177 28.10 39.80 22.61
N TYR A 178 26.82 39.47 22.46
CA TYR A 178 25.80 39.70 23.50
C TYR A 178 25.43 38.47 24.32
N PHE A 179 26.04 37.31 24.04
CA PHE A 179 25.72 36.04 24.68
C PHE A 179 26.84 35.47 25.57
N LEU A 180 27.87 36.27 25.88
CA LEU A 180 28.90 35.96 26.87
C LEU A 180 28.80 36.87 28.10
#